data_AF-A0A357PSE6-F1
#
_entry.id   AF-A0A357PSE6-F1
#
_cell.length_a   1.000
_cell.length_b   1.000
_cell.length_c   1.000
_cell.angle_alpha   90.00
_cell.angle_beta   90.00
_cell.angle_gamma   90.00
#
_symmetry.space_group_name_H-M   'P 1'
#
loop_
_entity.id
_entity.type
_entity.pdbx_description
1 polymer ?
#
loop_
_entity_poly.entity_id
_entity_poly.type
_entity_poly.pdbx_seq_one_letter_code
_entity_poly.pdbx_strand_id
1 'polypeptide(L)'
;MKTCPFFGVCGGCKFDFAAADYHDQKMALLRDLPITGDAVWTPAGLRRRADFAFADGRFGFYAPHSKDIVPVRTCPNLVPEINNILPAVAALPWTASGACLITSCDNGIDIAISSNVPYFTAEFRDAAMKISAIRIT
;
A
#
# COMPACT_ATOMS: atom_id res chain seq x y z
N MET A 1 3.86 -0.80 20.19
CA MET A 1 4.76 -1.29 19.13
C MET A 1 3.90 -1.57 17.90
N LYS A 2 4.13 -0.90 16.77
CA LYS A 2 3.38 -1.19 15.54
C LYS A 2 3.96 -2.48 14.94
N THR A 3 3.32 -3.62 15.14
CA THR A 3 3.69 -4.86 14.45
C THR A 3 2.90 -4.96 13.16
N CYS A 4 3.55 -5.38 12.06
CA CYS A 4 2.85 -5.59 10.80
C CYS A 4 2.23 -7.00 10.78
N PRO A 5 0.90 -7.13 10.71
CA PRO A 5 0.25 -8.44 10.68
C PRO A 5 0.48 -9.20 9.37
N PHE A 6 1.01 -8.53 8.34
CA PHE A 6 1.27 -9.10 7.02
C PHE A 6 2.76 -9.30 6.73
N PHE A 7 3.65 -9.09 7.71
CA PHE A 7 5.08 -9.27 7.47
C PHE A 7 5.38 -10.72 7.05
N GLY A 8 6.19 -10.89 6.01
CA GLY A 8 6.47 -12.20 5.40
C GLY A 8 5.36 -12.75 4.50
N VAL A 9 4.13 -12.21 4.56
CA VAL A 9 2.98 -12.63 3.74
C VAL A 9 2.75 -11.67 2.57
N CYS A 10 2.77 -10.36 2.84
CA CYS A 10 2.70 -9.30 1.84
C CYS A 10 4.10 -8.99 1.29
N GLY A 11 4.23 -8.82 -0.03
CA GLY A 11 5.49 -8.54 -0.71
C GLY A 11 6.04 -7.12 -0.52
N GLY A 12 5.45 -6.31 0.36
CA GLY A 12 5.76 -4.88 0.48
C GLY A 12 7.03 -4.55 1.28
N CYS A 13 7.40 -5.37 2.27
CA CYS A 13 8.51 -5.07 3.20
C CYS A 13 9.52 -6.23 3.24
N LYS A 14 10.80 -5.92 3.03
CA LYS A 14 11.90 -6.91 3.10
C LYS A 14 12.31 -7.25 4.55
N PHE A 15 12.30 -6.26 5.43
CA PHE A 15 12.68 -6.39 6.83
C PHE A 15 11.53 -5.95 7.73
N ASP A 16 11.41 -6.59 8.89
CA ASP A 16 10.41 -6.19 9.88
C ASP A 16 10.90 -4.95 10.61
N PHE A 17 10.23 -3.82 10.39
CA PHE A 17 10.57 -2.55 11.04
C PHE A 17 10.29 -2.55 12.55
N ALA A 18 9.61 -3.57 13.07
CA ALA A 18 9.41 -3.77 14.49
C ALA A 18 10.49 -4.69 15.12
N ALA A 19 11.31 -5.38 14.32
CA ALA A 19 12.34 -6.25 14.87
C ALA A 19 13.46 -5.46 15.55
N ALA A 20 14.00 -6.00 16.65
CA ALA A 20 15.05 -5.34 17.41
C ALA A 20 16.35 -5.16 16.61
N ASP A 21 16.62 -6.05 15.66
CA ASP A 21 17.78 -6.07 14.78
C ASP A 21 17.52 -5.42 13.41
N TYR A 22 16.39 -4.71 13.24
CA TYR A 22 16.00 -4.08 11.97
C TYR A 22 17.10 -3.20 11.35
N HIS A 23 17.75 -2.39 12.19
CA HIS A 23 18.80 -1.48 11.76
C HIS A 23 20.05 -2.24 11.33
N ASP A 24 20.45 -3.25 12.11
CA ASP A 24 21.61 -4.10 11.82
C ASP A 24 21.42 -4.88 10.51
N GLN A 25 20.23 -5.44 10.29
CA GLN A 25 19.86 -6.13 9.04
C GLN A 25 19.98 -5.22 7.82
N LYS A 26 19.62 -3.93 7.95
CA LYS A 26 19.76 -2.95 6.87
C LYS A 26 21.21 -2.52 6.64
N MET A 27 21.95 -2.22 7.71
CA MET A 27 23.37 -1.83 7.61
C MET A 27 24.23 -2.98 7.06
N ALA A 28 23.87 -4.23 7.36
CA ALA A 28 24.49 -5.42 6.81
C ALA A 28 24.51 -5.45 5.26
N LEU A 29 23.50 -4.87 4.60
CA LEU A 29 23.43 -4.79 3.13
C LEU A 29 24.40 -3.77 2.52
N LEU A 30 24.94 -2.87 3.34
CA LEU A 30 25.81 -1.76 2.90
C LEU A 30 27.28 -1.99 3.23
N ARG A 31 27.64 -3.13 3.84
CA ARG A 31 29.00 -3.40 4.36
C ARG A 31 30.10 -3.29 3.31
N ASP A 32 29.80 -3.60 2.06
CA ASP A 32 30.77 -3.59 0.96
C ASP A 32 30.74 -2.26 0.17
N LEU A 33 29.98 -1.26 0.64
CA LEU A 33 29.85 0.05 -0.01
C LEU A 33 30.63 1.12 0.75
N PRO A 34 31.26 2.09 0.05
CA PRO A 34 31.90 3.23 0.70
C PRO A 34 30.83 4.16 1.28
N ILE A 35 30.62 4.09 2.59
CA ILE A 35 29.66 4.94 3.31
C ILE A 35 30.30 6.30 3.58
N THR A 36 29.62 7.38 3.16
CA THR A 36 30.10 8.76 3.25
C THR A 36 29.53 9.55 4.43
N GLY A 37 28.67 8.93 5.25
CA GLY A 37 28.06 9.53 6.44
C GLY A 37 27.07 8.60 7.15
N ASP A 38 26.52 9.06 8.27
CA ASP A 38 25.58 8.26 9.06
C ASP A 38 24.24 8.03 8.37
N ALA A 39 23.63 6.88 8.64
CA ALA A 39 22.31 6.55 8.11
C ALA A 39 21.22 7.44 8.72
N VAL A 40 20.36 8.00 7.86
CA VAL A 40 19.15 8.71 8.29
C VAL A 40 17.99 7.73 8.36
N TRP A 41 17.42 7.57 9.55
CA TRP A 41 16.36 6.62 9.82
C TRP A 41 14.99 7.31 9.84
N THR A 42 14.01 6.71 9.16
CA THR A 42 12.63 7.18 9.15
C THR A 42 11.72 6.17 9.82
N PRO A 43 10.78 6.61 10.69
CA PRO A 43 9.85 5.70 11.33
C PRO A 43 8.81 5.14 10.34
N ALA A 44 8.24 4.00 10.68
CA ALA A 44 7.08 3.45 9.96
C ALA A 44 5.85 4.38 10.10
N GLY A 45 4.99 4.36 9.07
CA GLY A 45 3.74 5.12 9.06
C GLY A 45 3.87 6.49 8.37
N LEU A 46 4.93 6.70 7.60
CA LEU A 46 5.17 7.93 6.83
C LEU A 46 4.91 7.77 5.32
N ARG A 47 4.55 6.57 4.85
CA ARG A 47 4.35 6.32 3.42
C ARG A 47 3.04 6.94 2.96
N ARG A 48 3.15 8.09 2.26
CA ARG A 48 2.02 8.86 1.70
C ARG A 48 1.52 8.35 0.34
N ARG A 49 2.08 7.26 -0.20
CA ARG A 49 1.68 6.70 -1.49
C ARG A 49 1.89 5.19 -1.55
N ALA A 50 0.88 4.47 -2.01
CA ALA A 50 0.98 3.03 -2.27
C ALA A 50 0.13 2.60 -3.46
N ASP A 51 0.63 1.59 -4.17
CA ASP A 51 -0.02 0.99 -5.31
C ASP A 51 -0.56 -0.38 -4.90
N PHE A 52 -1.87 -0.56 -5.01
CA PHE A 52 -2.58 -1.77 -4.64
C PHE A 52 -3.00 -2.52 -5.90
N ALA A 53 -2.84 -3.84 -5.89
CA ALA A 53 -3.37 -4.69 -6.94
C ALA A 53 -4.84 -5.02 -6.66
N PHE A 54 -5.64 -5.13 -7.73
CA PHE A 54 -6.95 -5.74 -7.68
C PHE A 54 -7.14 -6.74 -8.83
N ALA A 55 -7.83 -7.84 -8.56
CA ALA A 55 -8.20 -8.89 -9.52
C ALA A 55 -9.18 -9.87 -8.87
N ASP A 56 -10.12 -10.43 -9.63
CA ASP A 56 -11.06 -11.46 -9.17
C ASP A 56 -11.81 -11.08 -7.87
N GLY A 57 -12.25 -9.82 -7.75
CA GLY A 57 -12.91 -9.32 -6.54
C GLY A 57 -11.98 -9.08 -5.34
N ARG A 58 -10.68 -9.33 -5.46
CA ARG A 58 -9.68 -9.09 -4.41
C ARG A 58 -9.01 -7.74 -4.60
N PHE A 59 -8.58 -7.16 -3.49
CA PHE A 59 -7.85 -5.90 -3.43
C PHE A 59 -6.80 -5.96 -2.31
N GLY A 60 -5.56 -5.58 -2.60
CA GLY A 60 -4.48 -5.54 -1.64
C GLY A 60 -3.09 -5.44 -2.27
N PHE A 61 -2.09 -6.09 -1.68
CA PHE A 61 -0.74 -6.15 -2.25
C PHE A 61 -0.46 -7.54 -2.80
N TYR A 62 0.48 -7.64 -3.73
CA TYR A 62 0.99 -8.94 -4.14
C TYR A 62 1.78 -9.62 -3.01
N ALA A 63 1.66 -10.94 -2.90
CA ALA A 63 2.54 -11.78 -2.10
C ALA A 63 3.98 -11.76 -2.67
N PRO A 64 5.02 -12.06 -1.86
CA PRO A 64 6.40 -12.12 -2.33
C PRO A 64 6.54 -13.04 -3.55
N HIS A 65 7.15 -12.52 -4.62
CA HIS A 65 7.45 -13.29 -5.84
C HIS A 65 6.22 -13.96 -6.50
N SER A 66 5.00 -13.46 -6.26
CA SER A 66 3.76 -14.00 -6.82
C SER A 66 2.84 -12.89 -7.34
N LYS A 67 1.82 -13.27 -8.12
CA LYS A 67 0.67 -12.43 -8.47
C LYS A 67 -0.55 -12.66 -7.57
N ASP A 68 -0.39 -13.46 -6.51
CA ASP A 68 -1.44 -13.65 -5.52
C ASP A 68 -1.67 -12.36 -4.72
N ILE A 69 -2.92 -11.93 -4.64
CA ILE A 69 -3.30 -10.74 -3.90
C ILE A 69 -3.56 -11.10 -2.45
N VAL A 70 -2.75 -10.56 -1.55
CA VAL A 70 -2.95 -10.56 -0.10
C VAL A 70 -3.92 -9.44 0.24
N PRO A 71 -5.12 -9.74 0.78
CA PRO A 71 -6.08 -8.72 1.15
C PRO A 71 -5.53 -7.84 2.28
N VAL A 72 -5.39 -6.55 2.02
CA VAL A 72 -4.91 -5.58 3.01
C VAL A 72 -5.99 -4.56 3.27
N ARG A 73 -6.27 -4.30 4.56
CA ARG A 73 -7.24 -3.30 5.03
C ARG A 73 -6.61 -2.19 5.86
N THR A 74 -5.38 -2.40 6.29
CA THR A 74 -4.52 -1.42 6.98
C THR A 74 -3.06 -1.83 6.76
N CYS A 75 -2.15 -0.88 6.65
CA CYS A 75 -0.73 -1.12 6.58
C CYS A 75 -0.01 -0.15 7.53
N PRO A 76 0.75 -0.63 8.53
CA PRO A 76 1.39 0.25 9.50
C PRO A 76 2.44 1.20 8.91
N ASN A 77 2.91 0.93 7.69
CA ASN A 77 3.82 1.81 6.96
C ASN A 77 3.13 2.99 6.30
N LEU A 78 1.82 2.90 6.03
CA LEU A 78 1.04 3.97 5.44
C LEU A 78 0.67 5.02 6.48
N VAL A 79 0.52 6.26 6.01
CA VAL A 79 -0.03 7.35 6.83
C VAL A 79 -1.50 7.07 7.23
N PRO A 80 -1.98 7.62 8.35
CA PRO A 80 -3.34 7.38 8.84
C PRO A 80 -4.43 7.72 7.81
N GLU A 81 -4.24 8.77 7.02
CA GLU A 81 -5.21 9.24 6.02
C GLU A 81 -5.53 8.15 4.98
N ILE A 82 -4.53 7.40 4.54
CA ILE A 82 -4.73 6.27 3.63
C ILE A 82 -5.40 5.11 4.38
N ASN A 83 -4.91 4.77 5.57
CA ASN A 83 -5.48 3.66 6.36
C ASN A 83 -6.95 3.87 6.73
N ASN A 84 -7.39 5.13 6.88
CA ASN A 84 -8.77 5.48 7.18
C ASN A 84 -9.72 5.14 6.01
N ILE A 85 -9.29 5.34 4.76
CA ILE A 85 -10.13 5.05 3.59
C ILE A 85 -9.96 3.64 3.04
N LEU A 86 -8.85 2.97 3.39
CA LEU A 86 -8.44 1.71 2.78
C LEU A 86 -9.48 0.59 2.90
N PRO A 87 -10.21 0.42 4.03
CA PRO A 87 -11.29 -0.56 4.10
C PRO A 87 -12.42 -0.30 3.10
N ALA A 88 -12.78 0.96 2.85
CA ALA A 88 -13.85 1.34 1.92
C ALA A 88 -13.41 1.10 0.46
N VAL A 89 -12.18 1.51 0.10
CA VAL A 89 -11.60 1.23 -1.22
C VAL A 89 -11.56 -0.28 -1.49
N ALA A 90 -11.13 -1.05 -0.49
CA ALA A 90 -11.02 -2.50 -0.64
C ALA A 90 -12.36 -3.23 -0.70
N ALA A 91 -13.46 -2.57 -0.34
CA ALA A 91 -14.83 -3.09 -0.42
C ALA A 91 -15.54 -2.69 -1.72
N LEU A 92 -14.90 -1.91 -2.60
CA LEU A 92 -15.47 -1.60 -3.91
C LEU A 92 -15.70 -2.90 -4.70
N PRO A 93 -16.72 -2.94 -5.59
CA PRO A 93 -17.03 -4.13 -6.38
C PRO A 93 -16.03 -4.28 -7.54
N TRP A 94 -14.82 -4.73 -7.22
CA TRP A 94 -13.74 -4.94 -8.19
C TRP A 94 -14.09 -6.10 -9.14
N THR A 95 -14.47 -5.79 -10.37
CA THR A 95 -14.82 -6.79 -11.40
C THR A 95 -13.71 -7.02 -12.43
N ALA A 96 -12.71 -6.15 -12.45
CA ALA A 96 -11.61 -6.15 -13.40
C ALA A 96 -10.28 -6.47 -12.70
N SER A 97 -9.19 -6.41 -13.46
CA SER A 97 -7.84 -6.54 -12.91
C SER A 97 -7.02 -5.28 -13.19
N GLY A 98 -6.14 -4.93 -12.28
CA GLY A 98 -5.36 -3.70 -12.43
C GLY A 98 -4.65 -3.23 -11.16
N ALA A 99 -4.38 -1.94 -11.14
CA ALA A 99 -3.64 -1.22 -10.12
C ALA A 99 -4.45 -0.02 -9.62
N CYS A 100 -4.50 0.16 -8.32
CA CYS A 100 -5.17 1.26 -7.64
C CYS A 100 -4.13 1.99 -6.79
N LEU A 101 -3.67 3.11 -7.32
CA LEU A 101 -2.70 3.95 -6.68
C LEU A 101 -3.42 4.96 -5.77
N ILE A 102 -3.06 4.96 -4.49
CA ILE A 102 -3.59 5.91 -3.51
C ILE A 102 -2.47 6.83 -3.04
N THR A 103 -2.69 8.14 -3.10
CA THR A 103 -1.77 9.17 -2.63
C THR A 103 -2.46 10.08 -1.62
N SER A 104 -1.81 10.31 -0.48
CA SER A 104 -2.17 11.37 0.47
C SER A 104 -1.46 12.66 0.07
N CYS A 105 -2.25 13.59 -0.46
CA CYS A 105 -1.83 14.95 -0.78
C CYS A 105 -2.18 15.90 0.38
N ASP A 106 -1.63 17.12 0.35
CA ASP A 106 -1.87 18.10 1.42
C ASP A 106 -3.32 18.62 1.42
N ASN A 107 -4.04 18.49 0.30
CA ASN A 107 -5.45 18.85 0.16
C ASN A 107 -6.42 17.65 0.25
N GLY A 108 -5.92 16.42 0.45
CA GLY A 108 -6.77 15.22 0.60
C GLY A 108 -6.25 13.99 -0.14
N ILE A 109 -7.10 12.96 -0.29
CA ILE A 109 -6.71 11.70 -0.93
C ILE A 109 -6.99 11.71 -2.44
N ASP A 110 -5.96 11.40 -3.23
CA ASP A 110 -6.04 11.15 -4.67
C ASP A 110 -5.96 9.65 -4.94
N ILE A 111 -6.86 9.15 -5.80
CA ILE A 111 -6.89 7.75 -6.23
C ILE A 111 -6.81 7.70 -7.76
N ALA A 112 -5.86 6.93 -8.29
CA ALA A 112 -5.75 6.65 -9.70
C ALA A 112 -5.87 5.13 -9.94
N ILE A 113 -6.77 4.74 -10.84
CA ILE A 113 -7.09 3.36 -11.15
C ILE A 113 -6.70 3.07 -12.60
N SER A 114 -5.72 2.18 -12.77
CA SER A 114 -5.38 1.59 -14.06
C SER A 114 -5.99 0.20 -14.14
N SER A 115 -6.77 -0.06 -15.18
CA SER A 115 -7.48 -1.34 -15.35
C SER A 115 -7.31 -1.91 -16.74
N ASN A 116 -7.47 -3.24 -16.85
CA ASN A 116 -7.55 -3.94 -18.12
C ASN A 116 -8.89 -3.74 -18.84
N VAL A 117 -9.88 -3.10 -18.22
CA VAL A 117 -11.15 -2.71 -18.84
C VAL A 117 -11.23 -1.19 -19.01
N PRO A 118 -11.90 -0.70 -20.07
CA PRO A 118 -11.99 0.74 -20.34
C PRO A 118 -12.96 1.49 -19.42
N TYR A 119 -13.88 0.79 -18.75
CA TYR A 119 -14.86 1.39 -17.84
C TYR A 119 -15.31 0.42 -16.74
N PHE A 120 -15.59 0.97 -15.56
CA PHE A 120 -16.24 0.24 -14.46
C PHE A 120 -17.77 0.34 -14.54
N THR A 121 -18.47 -0.50 -13.79
CA THR A 121 -19.94 -0.53 -13.74
C THR A 121 -20.52 0.71 -13.03
N ALA A 122 -21.84 0.91 -13.12
CA ALA A 122 -22.52 1.99 -12.41
C ALA A 122 -22.42 1.81 -10.89
N GLU A 123 -22.56 0.57 -10.42
CA GLU A 123 -22.49 0.22 -9.00
C GLU A 123 -21.09 0.54 -8.43
N PHE A 124 -20.04 0.30 -9.21
CA PHE A 124 -18.68 0.70 -8.82
C PHE A 124 -18.56 2.21 -8.68
N ARG A 125 -19.04 2.97 -9.67
CA ARG A 125 -18.97 4.45 -9.65
C ARG A 125 -19.73 5.02 -8.45
N ASP A 126 -20.94 4.51 -8.20
CA ASP A 126 -21.79 4.95 -7.08
C ASP A 126 -21.16 4.64 -5.72
N ALA A 127 -20.47 3.51 -5.60
CA ALA A 127 -19.70 3.16 -4.40
C ALA A 127 -18.45 4.04 -4.25
N ALA A 128 -17.72 4.28 -5.34
CA ALA A 128 -16.50 5.10 -5.36
C ALA A 128 -16.78 6.57 -4.98
N MET A 129 -17.91 7.15 -5.41
CA MET A 129 -18.31 8.51 -5.05
C MET A 129 -18.53 8.72 -3.54
N LYS A 130 -18.72 7.64 -2.77
CA LYS A 130 -18.89 7.70 -1.31
C LYS A 130 -17.55 7.70 -0.56
N ILE A 131 -16.44 7.44 -1.25
CA ILE A 131 -15.11 7.47 -0.66
C ILE A 131 -14.70 8.93 -0.49
N SER A 132 -14.19 9.26 0.70
CA SER A 132 -13.64 10.58 1.01
C SER A 132 -12.29 10.79 0.31
N ALA A 133 -12.33 10.95 -1.01
CA ALA A 133 -11.21 11.28 -1.87
C ALA A 133 -11.51 12.57 -2.63
N ILE A 134 -10.50 13.41 -2.84
CA ILE A 134 -10.64 14.62 -3.64
C ILE A 134 -10.77 14.32 -5.12
N ARG A 135 -10.25 13.16 -5.56
CA ARG A 135 -10.30 12.70 -6.94
C ARG A 135 -10.14 11.18 -7.00
N ILE A 136 -10.93 10.57 -7.88
CA ILE A 136 -10.80 9.18 -8.31
C ILE A 136 -10.83 9.19 -9.84
N THR A 137 -9.75 8.74 -10.49
CA THR A 137 -9.58 8.72 -11.96
C THR A 137 -9.20 7.36 -12.46
#